data_AF-R3W949-F1
#
_entry.id   AF-R3W949-F1
#
_cell.length_a   1.000
_cell.length_b   1.000
_cell.length_c   1.000
_cell.angle_alpha   90.00
_cell.angle_beta   90.00
_cell.angle_gamma   90.00
#
_symmetry.space_group_name_H-M   'P 1'
#
loop_
_entity.id
_entity.type
_entity.pdbx_description
1 polymer ?
#
loop_
_entity_poly.entity_id
_entity_poly.type
_entity_poly.pdbx_seq_one_letter_code
_entity_poly.pdbx_strand_id
1 'polypeptide(L)'
;MKNQWRVVIGLVLVLIVVIFAVLNNQTVPVSFGFAKISGPLILIILGSAIVGALIGLLTSTTTMWKQKKQVKELKKDIEAYKNDADKVTQEEVEKVKRAYENQLTELQAKYDDALAQTPLSVVNDAEPVGSRVDHFTKPRNNDEKI
;
A
#
# COMPACT_ATOMS: atom_id res chain seq x y z
N MET A 1 30.54 5.60 11.65
CA MET A 1 30.71 6.16 13.01
C MET A 1 29.73 7.32 13.32
N LYS A 2 28.43 7.24 12.95
CA LYS A 2 27.53 8.42 12.97
C LYS A 2 26.67 8.59 14.24
N ASN A 3 26.69 7.63 15.17
CA ASN A 3 25.84 7.67 16.38
C ASN A 3 26.62 7.76 17.70
N GLN A 4 27.94 7.53 17.70
CA GLN A 4 28.76 7.62 18.92
C GLN A 4 28.93 9.07 19.39
N TRP A 5 28.92 10.05 18.46
CA TRP A 5 29.01 11.48 18.82
C TRP A 5 27.87 11.94 19.73
N ARG A 6 26.68 11.33 19.64
CA ARG A 6 25.54 11.62 20.53
C ARG A 6 25.82 11.22 21.97
N VAL A 7 26.53 10.11 22.16
CA VAL A 7 26.95 9.64 23.50
C VAL A 7 27.98 10.60 24.08
N VAL A 8 28.96 11.03 23.27
CA VAL A 8 29.97 12.02 23.68
C VAL A 8 29.31 13.35 24.05
N ILE A 9 28.40 13.87 23.22
CA ILE A 9 27.66 15.10 23.50
C ILE A 9 26.80 14.96 24.76
N GLY A 10 26.14 13.81 24.95
CA GLY A 10 25.37 13.53 26.15
C GLY A 10 26.23 13.54 27.41
N LEU A 11 27.42 12.93 27.36
CA LEU A 11 28.38 12.93 28.46
C LEU A 11 28.86 14.35 28.79
N VAL A 12 29.19 15.15 27.78
CA VAL A 12 29.59 16.55 27.95
C VAL A 12 28.47 17.37 28.58
N LEU A 13 27.22 17.19 28.13
CA LEU A 13 26.06 17.85 28.74
C LEU A 13 25.86 17.46 30.21
N VAL A 14 26.00 16.18 30.55
CA VAL A 14 25.92 15.72 31.94
C VAL A 14 27.01 16.37 32.79
N LEU A 15 28.25 16.46 32.30
CA LEU A 15 29.33 17.16 32.99
C LEU A 15 29.01 18.64 33.22
N ILE A 16 28.46 19.34 32.21
CA ILE A 16 28.05 20.74 32.34
C ILE A 16 26.99 20.89 33.44
N VAL A 17 25.99 20.01 33.48
CA VAL A 17 24.94 20.02 34.52
C VAL A 17 25.54 19.79 35.91
N VAL A 18 26.47 18.85 36.05
CA VAL A 18 27.16 18.59 37.34
C VAL A 18 27.96 19.81 37.80
N ILE A 19 28.75 20.41 36.90
CA ILE A 19 29.50 21.64 37.22
C ILE A 19 28.55 22.75 37.64
N PHE A 20 27.47 22.96 36.89
CA PHE A 20 26.46 23.95 37.21
C PHE A 20 25.82 23.70 38.58
N ALA A 21 25.59 22.43 38.94
CA ALA A 21 25.04 22.06 40.23
C ALA A 21 25.98 22.38 41.40
N VAL A 22 27.28 22.14 41.24
CA VAL A 22 28.30 22.47 42.25
C VAL A 22 28.45 23.99 42.40
N LEU A 23 28.54 24.72 41.29
CA LEU A 23 28.71 26.18 41.31
C LEU A 23 27.48 26.92 41.86
N ASN A 24 26.28 26.36 41.66
CA ASN A 24 25.02 26.94 42.12
C ASN A 24 24.41 26.13 43.28
N ASN A 25 25.27 25.61 44.17
CA ASN A 25 24.85 24.85 45.35
C ASN A 25 24.26 25.74 46.47
N GLN A 26 23.65 26.86 46.11
CA GLN A 26 23.00 27.76 47.05
C GLN A 26 21.69 27.14 47.53
N THR A 27 21.57 26.99 48.84
CA THR A 27 20.36 26.47 49.48
C THR A 27 19.25 27.51 49.40
N VAL A 28 18.15 27.16 48.73
CA VAL A 28 16.96 27.99 48.62
C VAL A 28 15.78 27.28 49.31
N PRO A 29 15.07 27.95 50.23
CA PRO A 29 13.86 27.42 50.82
C PRO A 29 12.69 27.53 49.84
N VAL A 30 11.94 26.44 49.67
CA VAL A 30 10.74 26.37 48.84
C VAL A 30 9.55 25.97 49.70
N SER A 31 8.48 26.76 49.60
CA SER A 31 7.23 26.52 50.30
C SER A 31 6.21 25.92 49.34
N PHE A 32 5.74 24.71 49.63
CA PHE A 32 4.66 24.03 48.91
C PHE A 32 3.27 24.35 49.49
N GLY A 33 3.17 25.38 50.33
CA GLY A 33 1.95 25.76 51.06
C GLY A 33 1.75 24.99 52.37
N PHE A 34 1.95 23.67 52.35
CA PHE A 34 1.82 22.80 53.53
C PHE A 34 3.16 22.24 54.06
N ALA A 35 4.22 22.31 53.25
CA ALA A 35 5.56 21.85 53.61
C ALA A 35 6.62 22.84 53.11
N LYS A 36 7.73 22.95 53.84
CA LYS A 36 8.90 23.71 53.43
C LYS A 36 10.09 22.78 53.28
N ILE A 37 10.73 22.83 52.13
CA ILE A 37 11.94 22.05 51.83
C ILE A 37 13.03 23.05 51.45
N SER A 38 14.24 22.85 51.98
CA SER A 38 15.39 23.67 51.62
C SER A 38 16.44 22.79 50.98
N GLY A 39 16.96 23.24 49.85
CA GLY A 39 18.00 22.52 49.12
C GLY A 39 18.59 23.36 48.00
N PRO A 40 19.62 22.85 47.32
CA PRO A 40 20.26 23.52 46.20
C PRO A 40 19.25 23.87 45.10
N LEU A 41 19.28 25.11 44.61
CA LEU A 41 18.32 25.63 43.61
C LEU A 41 18.22 24.74 42.35
N ILE A 42 19.36 24.25 41.86
CA ILE A 42 19.43 23.37 40.68
C ILE A 42 18.69 22.04 40.87
N LEU A 43 18.74 21.45 42.06
CA LEU A 43 18.04 20.18 42.34
C LEU A 43 16.54 20.38 42.36
N ILE A 44 16.08 21.54 42.86
CA ILE A 44 14.67 21.91 42.86
C ILE A 44 14.16 22.10 41.41
N ILE A 45 14.92 22.80 40.56
CA ILE A 45 14.55 23.03 39.15
C ILE A 45 14.55 21.72 38.35
N LEU A 46 15.59 20.90 38.50
CA LEU A 46 15.64 19.59 37.83
C LEU A 46 14.51 18.68 38.32
N GLY A 47 14.25 18.64 39.63
CA GLY A 47 13.17 17.87 40.21
C GLY A 47 11.79 18.27 39.67
N SER A 48 11.50 19.58 39.61
CA SER A 48 10.23 20.07 39.06
C SER A 48 10.08 19.80 37.56
N ALA A 49 11.17 19.95 36.79
CA ALA A 49 11.18 19.61 35.36
C ALA A 49 10.93 18.10 35.13
N ILE A 50 11.53 17.23 35.93
CA ILE A 50 11.29 15.78 35.88
C ILE A 50 9.83 15.46 36.20
N VAL A 51 9.26 16.07 37.25
CA VAL A 51 7.84 15.88 37.59
C VAL A 51 6.93 16.35 36.45
N GLY A 52 7.20 17.52 35.86
CA GLY A 52 6.47 18.01 34.69
C GLY A 52 6.56 17.07 33.49
N ALA A 53 7.76 16.54 33.21
CA ALA A 53 7.97 15.56 32.14
C ALA A 53 7.21 14.25 32.40
N LEU A 54 7.20 13.76 33.66
CA LEU A 54 6.44 12.58 34.04
C LEU A 54 4.94 12.78 33.82
N ILE A 55 4.38 13.92 34.26
CA ILE A 55 2.98 14.26 34.02
C ILE A 55 2.67 14.31 32.51
N GLY A 56 3.56 14.92 31.72
CA GLY A 56 3.47 14.96 30.27
C GLY A 56 3.47 13.57 29.64
N LEU A 57 4.36 12.68 30.08
CA LEU A 57 4.43 11.29 29.60
C LEU A 57 3.18 10.49 29.95
N LEU A 58 2.69 10.61 31.19
CA LEU A 58 1.46 9.95 31.63
C LEU A 58 0.27 10.38 30.76
N THR A 59 0.13 11.69 30.57
CA THR A 59 -0.96 12.26 29.75
C THR A 59 -0.82 11.84 28.28
N SER A 60 0.38 11.90 27.72
CA SER A 60 0.67 11.51 26.33
C SER A 60 0.38 10.04 26.06
N THR A 61 0.74 9.14 26.99
CA THR A 61 0.55 7.69 26.85
C THR A 61 -0.93 7.34 26.69
N THR A 62 -1.81 7.97 27.46
CA THR A 62 -3.26 7.73 27.35
C THR A 62 -3.81 8.12 25.98
N THR A 63 -3.36 9.25 25.43
CA THR A 63 -3.73 9.72 24.08
C THR A 63 -3.20 8.79 23.00
N MET A 64 -1.93 8.36 23.10
CA MET A 64 -1.33 7.42 22.16
C MET A 64 -2.08 6.09 22.14
N TRP A 65 -2.55 5.59 23.28
CA TRP A 65 -3.34 4.35 23.33
C TRP A 65 -4.68 4.49 22.60
N LYS A 66 -5.41 5.60 22.82
CA LYS A 66 -6.66 5.87 22.09
C LYS A 66 -6.43 5.96 20.60
N GLN A 67 -5.38 6.67 20.18
CA GLN A 67 -5.00 6.78 18.76
C GLN A 67 -4.65 5.42 18.16
N LYS A 68 -3.87 4.59 18.85
CA LYS A 68 -3.55 3.23 18.39
C LYS A 68 -4.80 2.37 18.22
N LYS A 69 -5.77 2.47 19.13
CA LYS A 69 -7.04 1.76 19.02
C LYS A 69 -7.83 2.21 17.79
N GLN A 70 -7.99 3.53 17.60
CA GLN A 70 -8.66 4.08 16.42
C GLN A 70 -7.99 3.64 15.13
N VAL A 71 -6.65 3.71 15.04
CA VAL A 71 -5.91 3.24 13.86
C VAL A 71 -6.18 1.76 13.59
N LYS A 72 -6.32 0.92 14.63
CA LYS A 72 -6.65 -0.50 14.45
C LYS A 72 -8.08 -0.70 13.95
N GLU A 73 -9.05 0.05 14.48
CA GLU A 73 -10.45 0.02 14.04
C GLU A 73 -10.56 0.49 12.58
N LEU A 74 -10.00 1.65 12.24
CA LEU A 74 -9.99 2.16 10.87
C LEU A 74 -9.35 1.19 9.88
N LYS A 75 -8.25 0.52 10.27
CA LYS A 75 -7.63 -0.51 9.42
C LYS A 75 -8.55 -1.70 9.17
N LYS A 76 -9.29 -2.13 10.20
CA LYS A 76 -10.27 -3.22 10.08
C LYS A 76 -11.42 -2.83 9.16
N ASP A 77 -11.91 -1.60 9.27
CA ASP A 77 -12.99 -1.09 8.41
C ASP A 77 -12.54 -1.02 6.95
N ILE A 78 -11.31 -0.53 6.70
CA ILE A 78 -10.71 -0.54 5.35
C ILE A 78 -10.63 -1.96 4.77
N GLU A 79 -10.21 -2.93 5.58
CA GLU A 79 -10.13 -4.33 5.15
C GLU A 79 -11.50 -4.91 4.84
N ALA A 80 -12.52 -4.61 5.66
CA ALA A 80 -13.90 -5.02 5.41
C ALA A 80 -14.44 -4.43 4.10
N TYR A 81 -14.29 -3.12 3.88
CA TYR A 81 -14.75 -2.46 2.66
C TYR A 81 -14.04 -2.99 1.41
N LYS A 82 -12.74 -3.30 1.49
CA LYS A 82 -12.01 -3.95 0.39
C LYS A 82 -12.58 -5.32 0.06
N ASN A 83 -12.80 -6.16 1.07
CA ASN A 83 -13.35 -7.49 0.87
C ASN A 83 -14.76 -7.46 0.27
N ASP A 84 -15.60 -6.51 0.69
CA ASP A 84 -16.95 -6.35 0.14
C ASP A 84 -16.91 -5.85 -1.31
N ALA A 85 -16.02 -4.90 -1.63
CA ALA A 85 -15.81 -4.45 -3.01
C ALA A 85 -15.29 -5.57 -3.92
N ASP A 86 -14.37 -6.40 -3.42
CA ASP A 86 -13.83 -7.54 -4.16
C ASP A 86 -14.92 -8.59 -4.44
N LYS A 87 -15.79 -8.87 -3.47
CA LYS A 87 -16.95 -9.79 -3.66
C LYS A 87 -17.92 -9.27 -4.72
N VAL A 88 -18.32 -8.00 -4.64
CA VAL A 88 -19.22 -7.39 -5.63
C VAL A 88 -18.58 -7.44 -7.02
N THR A 89 -17.29 -7.13 -7.12
CA THR A 89 -16.55 -7.20 -8.39
C THR A 89 -16.53 -8.64 -8.93
N GLN A 90 -16.27 -9.64 -8.09
CA GLN A 90 -16.30 -11.05 -8.50
C GLN A 90 -17.69 -11.49 -8.94
N GLU A 91 -18.75 -11.11 -8.23
CA GLU A 91 -20.14 -11.42 -8.62
C GLU A 91 -20.49 -10.80 -9.97
N GLU A 92 -20.13 -9.53 -10.21
CA GLU A 92 -20.38 -8.86 -11.49
C GLU A 92 -19.57 -9.48 -12.62
N VAL A 93 -18.28 -9.80 -12.40
CA VAL A 93 -17.46 -10.51 -13.39
C VAL A 93 -18.04 -11.88 -13.72
N GLU A 94 -18.54 -12.62 -12.71
CA GLU A 94 -19.15 -13.92 -12.92
C GLU A 94 -20.46 -13.82 -13.71
N LYS A 95 -21.32 -12.84 -13.42
CA LYS A 95 -22.55 -12.57 -14.21
C LYS A 95 -22.23 -12.23 -15.66
N VAL A 96 -21.26 -11.35 -15.89
CA VAL A 96 -20.83 -10.97 -17.25
C VAL A 96 -20.28 -12.18 -18.00
N LYS A 97 -19.46 -13.00 -17.35
CA LYS A 97 -18.90 -14.21 -17.94
C LYS A 97 -20.00 -15.21 -18.35
N ARG A 98 -20.98 -15.46 -17.47
CA ARG A 98 -22.13 -16.33 -17.77
C ARG A 98 -22.96 -15.79 -18.93
N ALA A 99 -23.19 -14.48 -18.98
CA ALA A 99 -23.91 -13.86 -20.09
C ALA A 99 -23.17 -14.04 -21.43
N TYR A 100 -21.83 -13.90 -21.43
CA TYR A 100 -21.00 -14.14 -22.61
C TYR A 100 -21.01 -15.60 -23.06
N GLU A 101 -20.89 -16.56 -22.13
CA GLU A 101 -20.98 -17.99 -22.43
C GLU A 101 -22.35 -18.37 -23.06
N ASN A 102 -23.44 -17.79 -22.55
CA ASN A 102 -24.77 -17.96 -23.12
C ASN A 102 -24.87 -17.41 -24.55
N GLN A 103 -24.28 -16.23 -24.81
CA GLN A 103 -24.25 -15.63 -26.16
C GLN A 103 -23.49 -16.49 -27.16
N LEU A 104 -22.34 -17.06 -26.78
CA LEU A 104 -21.58 -17.96 -27.66
C LEU A 104 -22.38 -19.22 -28.02
N THR A 105 -23.06 -19.79 -27.02
CA THR A 105 -23.90 -20.98 -27.21
C THR A 105 -25.06 -20.69 -28.17
N GLU A 106 -25.74 -19.56 -27.99
CA GLU A 106 -26.82 -19.12 -28.88
C GLU A 106 -26.31 -18.86 -30.31
N LEU A 107 -25.14 -18.22 -30.45
CA LEU A 107 -24.54 -17.95 -31.75
C LEU A 107 -24.15 -19.25 -32.48
N GLN A 108 -23.63 -20.23 -31.75
CA GLN A 108 -23.28 -21.53 -32.31
C GLN A 108 -24.53 -22.29 -32.78
N ALA A 109 -25.61 -22.29 -31.99
CA ALA A 109 -26.88 -22.88 -32.42
C ALA A 109 -27.43 -22.22 -33.70
N LYS A 110 -27.36 -20.88 -33.80
CA LYS A 110 -27.75 -20.16 -35.01
C LYS A 110 -26.88 -20.50 -36.23
N TYR A 111 -25.57 -20.71 -36.03
CA TYR A 111 -24.67 -21.11 -37.09
C TYR A 111 -25.01 -22.52 -37.60
N ASP A 112 -25.23 -23.46 -36.68
CA ASP A 112 -25.60 -24.85 -37.02
C ASP A 112 -26.95 -24.90 -37.75
N ASP A 113 -27.94 -24.12 -37.31
CA ASP A 113 -29.23 -23.98 -37.98
C ASP A 113 -29.11 -23.37 -39.38
N ALA A 114 -28.23 -22.37 -39.56
CA ALA A 114 -27.96 -21.74 -40.86
C ALA A 114 -27.25 -22.69 -41.83
N LEU A 115 -26.32 -23.52 -41.34
CA LEU A 115 -25.70 -24.59 -42.12
C LEU A 115 -26.72 -25.65 -42.57
N ALA A 116 -27.69 -25.98 -41.72
CA ALA A 116 -28.77 -26.93 -42.06
C ALA A 116 -29.76 -26.36 -43.09
N GLN A 117 -29.93 -25.03 -43.13
CA GLN A 117 -30.83 -24.33 -44.06
C GLN A 117 -30.16 -23.93 -45.38
N THR A 118 -28.83 -23.98 -45.47
CA THR A 118 -28.12 -23.78 -46.73
C THR A 118 -28.09 -25.13 -47.47
N PRO A 119 -28.86 -25.32 -48.56
CA PRO A 119 -28.73 -26.55 -49.32
C PRO A 119 -27.29 -26.63 -49.81
N LEU A 120 -26.64 -27.77 -49.56
CA LEU A 120 -25.48 -28.20 -50.33
C LEU A 120 -25.93 -28.34 -51.79
N SER A 121 -26.03 -27.23 -52.51
CA SER A 121 -25.90 -27.24 -53.96
C SER A 121 -24.47 -27.66 -54.23
N VAL A 122 -24.28 -28.97 -54.31
CA VAL A 122 -23.15 -29.56 -55.03
C VAL A 122 -23.23 -28.97 -56.43
N VAL A 123 -22.44 -27.93 -56.69
CA VAL A 123 -22.11 -27.53 -58.06
C VAL A 123 -21.23 -28.65 -58.59
N ASN A 124 -21.89 -29.63 -59.22
CA ASN A 124 -21.25 -30.65 -60.04
C ASN A 124 -20.80 -29.98 -61.35
N ASP A 125 -19.76 -29.16 -61.28
CA ASP A 125 -19.00 -28.80 -62.47
C ASP A 125 -17.88 -29.84 -62.63
N ALA A 126 -18.30 -31.07 -62.91
CA ALA A 126 -17.42 -32.06 -63.51
C ALA A 126 -17.27 -31.72 -65.00
N GLU A 127 -16.64 -30.59 -65.31
CA GLU A 127 -16.00 -30.43 -66.61
C GLU A 127 -14.62 -31.12 -66.58
N PRO A 128 -14.26 -31.90 -67.61
CA PRO A 128 -13.02 -32.64 -67.63
C PRO A 128 -11.85 -31.66 -67.65
N VAL A 129 -10.93 -31.84 -66.71
CA VAL A 129 -9.69 -31.08 -66.59
C VAL A 129 -8.88 -31.27 -67.88
N GLY A 130 -8.97 -30.29 -68.79
CA GLY A 130 -8.12 -30.21 -69.95
C GLY A 130 -6.68 -30.03 -69.50
N SER A 131 -5.82 -30.98 -69.87
CA SER A 131 -4.37 -30.91 -69.64
C SER A 131 -3.79 -29.68 -70.33
N ARG A 132 -3.53 -28.61 -69.56
CA ARG A 132 -2.65 -27.53 -69.97
C ARG A 132 -1.47 -27.47 -69.01
N VAL A 133 -0.42 -28.16 -69.43
CA VAL A 133 0.93 -27.98 -68.93
C VAL A 133 1.39 -26.61 -69.39
N ASP A 134 1.23 -25.59 -68.56
CA ASP A 134 1.87 -24.29 -68.77
C ASP A 134 3.05 -24.15 -67.80
N HIS A 135 4.20 -23.86 -68.41
CA HIS A 135 5.54 -24.11 -67.91
C HIS A 135 5.94 -23.21 -66.74
N PHE A 136 6.73 -23.77 -65.83
CA PHE A 136 7.49 -23.05 -64.81
C PHE A 136 8.30 -21.90 -65.43
N THR A 137 8.00 -20.66 -65.04
CA THR A 137 8.97 -19.56 -65.08
C THR A 137 9.20 -19.03 -63.67
N LYS A 138 10.43 -19.24 -63.21
CA LYS A 138 11.03 -18.87 -61.92
C LYS A 138 10.87 -17.37 -61.59
N PRO A 139 10.75 -16.97 -60.31
CA PRO A 139 10.74 -15.55 -59.96
C PRO A 139 12.12 -14.93 -60.20
N ARG A 140 12.16 -13.81 -60.92
CA ARG A 140 13.33 -12.95 -61.02
C ARG A 140 13.32 -12.01 -59.81
N ASN A 141 14.18 -12.30 -58.83
CA ASN A 141 14.72 -11.27 -57.95
C ASN A 141 15.42 -10.21 -58.81
N ASN A 142 15.15 -8.94 -58.55
CA ASN A 142 16.13 -7.87 -58.34
C ASN A 142 15.44 -6.50 -58.25
N ASP A 143 15.62 -5.86 -57.10
CA ASP A 143 16.14 -4.51 -56.92
C ASP A 143 15.86 -3.43 -57.99
N GLU A 144 15.10 -2.41 -57.59
CA GLU A 144 15.32 -0.99 -57.93
C GLU A 144 14.60 -0.14 -56.85
N LYS A 145 15.28 0.53 -55.90
CA LYS A 145 15.85 1.90 -56.03
C LYS A 145 14.86 2.83 -56.74
N ILE A 146 14.22 3.82 -56.12
CA ILE A 146 14.69 4.93 -55.27
C ILE A 146 13.51 5.41 -54.41
#